data_AF-A0A261AIM7-F1
#
_entry.id   AF-A0A261AIM7-F1
#
_cell.length_a   1.000
_cell.length_b   1.000
_cell.length_c   1.000
_cell.angle_alpha   90.00
_cell.angle_beta   90.00
_cell.angle_gamma   90.00
#
_symmetry.space_group_name_H-M   'P 1'
#
loop_
_entity.id
_entity.type
_entity.pdbx_description
1 polymer ?
#
loop_
_entity_poly.entity_id
_entity_poly.type
_entity_poly.pdbx_seq_one_letter_code
_entity_poly.pdbx_strand_id
1 'polypeptide(L)'
;MNVTNMLWKKDSPNKEIGAIIDYQMLFIGSVAFDIIRILTLGMTRELRREKTESYLEYYHKTLAEFFDGQAPFSMEELHRQYNLIYPFASNFTLFGIALYIKMYSDGTLGNIEKKEENCEELVDRARGIVEDIEALKANF
;
A
#
# COMPACT_ATOMS: atom_id res chain seq x y z
N MET A 1 4.18 5.32 2.45
CA MET A 1 5.21 4.28 2.67
C MET A 1 5.23 3.31 1.49
N ASN A 2 6.40 2.90 1.00
CA ASN A 2 6.53 1.87 -0.05
C ASN A 2 7.09 0.58 0.57
N VAL A 3 6.56 -0.58 0.18
CA VAL A 3 7.04 -1.88 0.71
C VAL A 3 8.51 -2.17 0.39
N THR A 4 9.05 -1.55 -0.66
CA THR A 4 10.48 -1.61 -1.00
C THR A 4 11.38 -0.81 -0.04
N ASN A 5 10.80 0.08 0.77
CA ASN A 5 11.52 0.84 1.79
C ASN A 5 11.53 0.15 3.16
N MET A 6 11.11 -1.12 3.21
CA MET A 6 11.07 -1.92 4.43
C MET A 6 12.17 -2.97 4.38
N LEU A 7 13.13 -2.87 5.29
CA LEU A 7 14.19 -3.86 5.45
C LEU A 7 13.74 -4.91 6.46
N TRP A 8 13.90 -6.18 6.11
CA TRP A 8 13.53 -7.32 6.94
C TRP A 8 14.77 -7.85 7.67
N LYS A 9 14.61 -8.27 8.93
CA LYS A 9 15.69 -8.94 9.67
C LYS A 9 16.04 -10.26 8.97
N LYS A 10 17.30 -10.40 8.59
CA LYS A 10 17.82 -11.64 8.02
C LYS A 10 17.63 -12.78 9.02
N ASP A 11 17.19 -13.94 8.55
CA ASP A 11 17.01 -15.17 9.33
C ASP A 11 16.00 -15.07 10.50
N SER A 12 15.15 -14.03 10.52
CA SER A 12 14.06 -13.94 11.51
C SER A 12 12.95 -14.95 11.18
N PRO A 13 12.59 -15.87 12.10
CA PRO A 13 11.54 -16.86 11.86
C PRO A 13 10.17 -16.22 11.63
N ASN A 14 9.95 -15.03 12.20
CA ASN A 14 8.69 -14.30 12.14
C ASN A 14 8.66 -13.22 11.05
N LYS A 15 9.71 -13.13 10.20
CA LYS A 15 9.86 -12.06 9.20
C LYS A 15 9.68 -10.68 9.84
N GLU A 16 10.44 -10.38 10.89
CA GLU A 16 10.35 -9.09 11.56
C GLU A 16 10.94 -7.96 10.71
N ILE A 17 10.31 -6.79 10.77
CA ILE A 17 10.86 -5.56 10.19
C ILE A 17 12.10 -5.16 11.01
N GLY A 18 13.21 -4.94 10.32
CA GLY A 18 14.46 -4.45 10.92
C GLY A 18 14.59 -2.94 10.85
N ALA A 19 14.17 -2.33 9.73
CA ALA A 19 14.19 -0.87 9.56
C ALA A 19 13.20 -0.42 8.48
N ILE A 20 12.75 0.82 8.58
CA ILE A 20 12.09 1.55 7.50
C ILE A 20 13.06 2.65 7.07
N ILE A 21 13.26 2.81 5.76
CA ILE A 21 14.23 3.76 5.19
C ILE A 21 13.52 4.72 4.21
N ASP A 22 14.30 5.60 3.58
CA ASP A 22 13.84 6.48 2.49
C ASP A 22 12.67 7.40 2.87
N TYR A 23 12.93 8.25 3.87
CA TYR A 23 11.99 9.25 4.42
C TYR A 23 11.89 10.55 3.60
N GLN A 24 12.51 10.66 2.43
CA GLN A 24 12.52 11.89 1.62
C GLN A 24 11.14 12.36 1.15
N MET A 25 10.12 11.48 1.21
CA MET A 25 8.73 11.77 0.88
C MET A 25 7.81 11.81 2.11
N LEU A 26 8.37 11.95 3.32
CA LEU A 26 7.58 12.06 4.55
C LEU A 26 6.88 13.41 4.63
N PHE A 27 5.63 13.41 5.07
CA PHE A 27 4.83 14.61 5.33
C PHE A 27 3.76 14.32 6.38
N ILE A 28 3.18 15.38 6.95
CA ILE A 28 2.03 15.28 7.86
C ILE A 28 0.76 15.32 7.02
N GLY A 29 -0.08 14.31 7.12
CA GLY A 29 -1.29 14.19 6.31
C GLY A 29 -2.31 13.20 6.86
N SER A 30 -3.22 12.74 6.00
CA SER A 30 -4.23 11.75 6.37
C SER A 30 -3.59 10.45 6.85
N VAL A 31 -4.12 9.90 7.93
CA VAL A 31 -3.63 8.66 8.53
C VAL A 31 -3.75 7.45 7.60
N ALA A 32 -4.69 7.49 6.65
CA ALA A 32 -4.88 6.43 5.67
C ALA A 32 -3.80 6.41 4.57
N PHE A 33 -2.96 7.45 4.45
CA PHE A 33 -2.08 7.62 3.30
C PHE A 33 -1.02 6.52 3.20
N ASP A 34 -0.44 6.14 4.34
CA ASP A 34 0.58 5.09 4.38
C ASP A 34 -0.01 3.70 4.12
N ILE A 35 -1.14 3.36 4.74
CA ILE A 35 -1.78 2.06 4.54
C ILE A 35 -2.27 1.89 3.09
N ILE A 36 -2.84 2.92 2.46
CA ILE A 36 -3.22 2.87 1.04
C ILE A 36 -2.00 2.53 0.17
N ARG A 37 -0.85 3.16 0.41
CA ARG A 37 0.35 2.89 -0.39
C ARG A 37 0.90 1.48 -0.15
N ILE A 38 0.86 0.98 1.08
CA ILE A 38 1.25 -0.41 1.40
C ILE A 38 0.33 -1.40 0.68
N LEU A 39 -0.98 -1.22 0.76
CA LEU A 39 -1.95 -2.13 0.13
C LEU A 39 -1.88 -2.07 -1.40
N THR A 40 -1.73 -0.88 -1.98
CA THR A 40 -1.72 -0.71 -3.44
C THR A 40 -0.40 -1.11 -4.10
N LEU A 41 0.73 -1.10 -3.39
CA LEU A 41 2.03 -1.55 -3.93
C LEU A 41 2.44 -2.95 -3.47
N GLY A 42 1.94 -3.41 -2.33
CA GLY A 42 2.37 -4.65 -1.69
C GLY A 42 1.48 -5.86 -1.97
N MET A 43 0.31 -5.67 -2.60
CA MET A 43 -0.66 -6.74 -2.81
C MET A 43 -1.13 -6.78 -4.26
N THR A 44 -1.52 -7.99 -4.70
CA THR A 44 -2.31 -8.14 -5.92
C THR A 44 -3.67 -7.45 -5.75
N ARG A 45 -4.34 -7.19 -6.86
CA ARG A 45 -5.68 -6.60 -6.88
C ARG A 45 -6.68 -7.40 -6.03
N GLU A 46 -6.68 -8.72 -6.17
CA GLU A 46 -7.62 -9.62 -5.48
C GLU A 46 -7.39 -9.57 -3.98
N LEU A 47 -6.13 -9.74 -3.55
CA LEU A 47 -5.78 -9.77 -2.13
C LEU A 47 -6.05 -8.42 -1.48
N ARG A 48 -5.77 -7.32 -2.17
CA ARG A 48 -6.09 -5.97 -1.69
C ARG A 48 -7.59 -5.86 -1.39
N ARG A 49 -8.46 -6.22 -2.34
CA ARG A 49 -9.92 -6.14 -2.15
C ARG A 49 -10.41 -7.06 -1.03
N GLU A 50 -9.85 -8.26 -0.93
CA GLU A 50 -10.22 -9.22 0.11
C GLU A 50 -9.80 -8.74 1.51
N LYS A 51 -8.61 -8.17 1.66
CA LYS A 51 -7.99 -7.93 2.98
C LYS A 51 -8.08 -6.50 3.49
N THR A 52 -8.44 -5.53 2.66
CA THR A 52 -8.44 -4.10 3.04
C THR A 52 -9.14 -3.86 4.38
N GLU A 53 -10.37 -4.36 4.57
CA GLU A 53 -11.11 -4.17 5.83
C GLU A 53 -10.36 -4.73 7.04
N SER A 54 -9.92 -5.99 6.96
CA SER A 54 -9.18 -6.63 8.06
C SER A 54 -7.88 -5.90 8.42
N TYR A 55 -7.23 -5.29 7.44
CA TYR A 55 -6.03 -4.48 7.70
C TYR A 55 -6.35 -3.10 8.26
N LEU A 56 -7.49 -2.49 7.92
CA LEU A 56 -7.94 -1.24 8.52
C LEU A 56 -8.32 -1.45 9.99
N GLU A 57 -9.03 -2.52 10.30
CA GLU A 57 -9.34 -2.93 11.68
C GLU A 57 -8.06 -3.17 12.49
N TYR A 58 -7.12 -3.94 11.94
CA TYR A 58 -5.84 -4.21 12.59
C TYR A 58 -5.04 -2.91 12.81
N TYR A 59 -4.99 -2.05 11.81
CA TYR A 59 -4.29 -0.76 11.87
C TYR A 59 -4.87 0.16 12.96
N HIS A 60 -6.19 0.28 13.02
CA HIS A 60 -6.88 1.05 14.06
C HIS A 60 -6.65 0.48 15.45
N LYS A 61 -6.77 -0.84 15.60
CA LYS A 61 -6.49 -1.54 16.86
C LYS A 61 -5.06 -1.31 17.33
N THR A 62 -4.07 -1.46 16.45
CA THR A 62 -2.66 -1.23 16.78
C THR A 62 -2.42 0.21 17.21
N LEU A 63 -3.06 1.20 16.54
CA LEU A 63 -2.99 2.58 17.00
C LEU A 63 -3.63 2.75 18.38
N ALA A 64 -4.82 2.18 18.62
CA ALA A 64 -5.44 2.23 19.94
C ALA A 64 -4.51 1.70 21.05
N GLU A 65 -3.80 0.59 20.80
CA GLU A 65 -2.83 0.02 21.74
C GLU A 65 -1.67 0.99 22.07
N PHE A 66 -1.27 1.87 21.14
CA PHE A 66 -0.29 2.94 21.39
C PHE A 66 -0.85 4.14 22.17
N PHE A 67 -2.18 4.28 22.26
CA PHE A 67 -2.88 5.39 22.90
C PHE A 67 -3.76 4.88 24.07
N ASP A 68 -3.21 4.01 24.92
CA ASP A 68 -3.88 3.48 26.13
C ASP A 68 -5.25 2.85 25.87
N GLY A 69 -5.41 2.21 24.72
CA GLY A 69 -6.65 1.58 24.26
C GLY A 69 -7.64 2.53 23.57
N GLN A 70 -7.29 3.81 23.37
CA GLN A 70 -8.14 4.81 22.73
C GLN A 70 -7.47 5.36 21.47
N ALA A 71 -7.85 4.83 20.30
CA ALA A 71 -7.38 5.38 19.04
C ALA A 71 -7.72 6.87 18.90
N PRO A 72 -6.86 7.67 18.26
CA PRO A 72 -7.08 9.11 18.09
C PRO A 72 -8.21 9.45 17.10
N PHE A 73 -8.85 8.45 16.49
CA PHE A 73 -9.97 8.56 15.57
C PHE A 73 -10.83 7.29 15.64
N SER A 74 -12.08 7.36 15.18
CA SER A 74 -12.96 6.20 15.07
C SER A 74 -12.68 5.37 13.81
N MET A 75 -13.16 4.13 13.79
CA MET A 75 -13.14 3.29 12.57
C MET A 75 -13.90 3.95 11.41
N GLU A 76 -15.02 4.62 11.70
CA GLU A 76 -15.79 5.36 10.69
C GLU A 76 -14.95 6.49 10.07
N GLU A 77 -14.23 7.26 10.89
CA GLU A 77 -13.35 8.31 10.38
C GLU A 77 -12.19 7.72 9.57
N LEU A 78 -11.62 6.58 9.98
CA LEU A 78 -10.60 5.88 9.20
C LEU A 78 -11.13 5.46 7.82
N HIS A 79 -12.34 4.87 7.74
CA HIS A 79 -12.96 4.49 6.48
C HIS A 79 -13.25 5.70 5.58
N ARG A 80 -13.78 6.76 6.18
CA ARG A 80 -14.05 8.02 5.48
C ARG A 80 -12.76 8.60 4.90
N GLN A 81 -11.70 8.66 5.69
CA GLN A 81 -10.38 9.12 5.25
C GLN A 81 -9.81 8.23 4.15
N TYR A 82 -9.84 6.90 4.34
CA TYR A 82 -9.37 5.94 3.35
C TYR A 82 -10.03 6.18 2.00
N ASN A 83 -11.37 6.21 1.95
CA ASN A 83 -12.12 6.41 0.72
C ASN A 83 -11.85 7.80 0.08
N LEU A 84 -11.83 8.85 0.90
CA LEU A 84 -11.60 10.22 0.43
C LEU A 84 -10.24 10.38 -0.24
N ILE A 85 -9.18 9.85 0.37
CA ILE A 85 -7.81 10.07 -0.09
C ILE A 85 -7.28 8.94 -0.99
N TYR A 86 -8.00 7.83 -1.15
CA TYR A 86 -7.59 6.71 -2.00
C TYR A 86 -7.20 7.15 -3.42
N PRO A 87 -8.01 7.95 -4.15
CA PRO A 87 -7.64 8.36 -5.51
C PRO A 87 -6.34 9.18 -5.55
N PHE A 88 -6.14 10.07 -4.57
CA PHE A 88 -4.94 10.90 -4.49
C PHE A 88 -3.70 10.08 -4.10
N ALA A 89 -3.80 9.25 -3.05
CA ALA A 89 -2.69 8.44 -2.56
C ALA A 89 -2.26 7.37 -3.57
N SER A 90 -3.21 6.74 -4.25
CA SER A 90 -2.93 5.70 -5.25
C SER A 90 -2.37 6.23 -6.58
N ASN A 91 -2.56 7.53 -6.89
CA ASN A 91 -1.93 8.14 -8.07
C ASN A 91 -0.38 8.05 -8.01
N PHE A 92 0.21 8.23 -6.82
CA PHE A 92 1.65 7.99 -6.63
C PHE A 92 2.04 6.53 -6.83
N THR A 93 1.14 5.60 -6.51
CA THR A 93 1.35 4.18 -6.79
C THR A 93 1.35 3.90 -8.29
N LEU A 94 0.43 4.48 -9.07
CA LEU A 94 0.41 4.35 -10.53
C LEU A 94 1.71 4.86 -11.17
N PHE A 95 2.21 6.01 -10.71
CA PHE A 95 3.52 6.51 -11.10
C PHE A 95 4.64 5.51 -10.77
N GLY A 96 4.66 4.97 -9.55
CA GLY A 96 5.65 3.98 -9.13
C GLY A 96 5.59 2.69 -9.95
N ILE A 97 4.40 2.19 -10.27
CA ILE A 97 4.19 1.00 -11.10
C ILE A 97 4.83 1.19 -12.49
N ALA A 98 4.63 2.34 -13.13
CA ALA A 98 5.24 2.62 -14.43
C ALA A 98 6.77 2.57 -14.38
N LEU A 99 7.39 3.06 -13.29
CA LEU A 99 8.83 2.94 -13.08
C LEU A 99 9.26 1.49 -12.86
N TYR A 100 8.53 0.73 -12.05
CA TYR A 100 8.86 -0.68 -11.78
C TYR A 100 8.74 -1.56 -13.03
N ILE A 101 7.74 -1.34 -13.88
CA ILE A 101 7.63 -2.05 -15.17
C ILE A 101 8.89 -1.81 -16.02
N LYS A 102 9.39 -0.57 -16.07
CA LYS A 102 10.63 -0.26 -16.78
C LYS A 102 11.83 -0.99 -16.15
N MET A 103 11.97 -0.93 -14.83
CA MET A 103 13.08 -1.56 -14.11
C MET A 103 13.09 -3.10 -14.21
N TYR A 104 11.93 -3.74 -14.23
CA TYR A 104 11.84 -5.17 -14.55
C TYR A 104 12.18 -5.42 -16.02
N SER A 105 11.74 -4.53 -16.92
CA SER A 105 11.94 -4.70 -18.36
C SER A 105 13.39 -4.60 -18.80
N ASP A 106 14.18 -3.73 -18.16
CA ASP A 106 15.61 -3.54 -18.44
C ASP A 106 16.54 -4.39 -17.55
N GLY A 107 15.98 -5.18 -16.62
CA GLY A 107 16.74 -6.07 -15.74
C GLY A 107 17.38 -5.39 -14.54
N THR A 108 17.05 -4.13 -14.25
CA THR A 108 17.49 -3.42 -13.03
C THR A 108 16.87 -4.00 -11.76
N LEU A 109 15.69 -4.62 -11.86
CA LEU A 109 14.94 -5.18 -10.75
C LEU A 109 14.53 -6.64 -11.02
N GLY A 110 14.63 -7.48 -9.99
CA GLY A 110 14.12 -8.85 -10.00
C GLY A 110 14.94 -9.87 -10.79
N ASN A 111 14.35 -11.06 -10.99
CA ASN A 111 14.90 -12.08 -11.88
C ASN A 111 14.41 -11.81 -13.31
N ILE A 112 15.33 -11.72 -14.27
CA ILE A 112 15.03 -11.51 -15.70
C ILE A 112 14.11 -12.59 -16.28
N GLU A 113 14.17 -13.82 -15.78
CA GLU A 113 13.30 -14.93 -16.19
C GLU A 113 11.84 -14.69 -15.82
N LYS A 114 11.59 -13.89 -14.78
CA LYS A 114 10.25 -13.53 -14.30
C LYS A 114 9.78 -12.16 -14.81
N LYS A 115 10.51 -11.54 -15.73
CA LYS A 115 10.21 -10.19 -16.23
C LYS A 115 8.75 -10.07 -16.70
N GLU A 116 8.30 -10.99 -17.55
CA GLU A 116 6.96 -10.95 -18.14
C GLU A 116 5.89 -11.08 -17.05
N GLU A 117 5.99 -12.11 -16.20
CA GLU A 117 5.11 -12.33 -15.04
C GLU A 117 5.00 -11.09 -14.14
N ASN A 118 6.14 -10.51 -13.76
CA ASN A 118 6.16 -9.32 -12.89
C ASN A 118 5.54 -8.09 -13.57
N CYS A 119 5.78 -7.89 -14.88
CA CYS A 119 5.20 -6.77 -15.60
C CYS A 119 3.69 -6.93 -15.79
N GLU A 120 3.22 -8.15 -16.09
CA GLU A 120 1.79 -8.45 -16.21
C GLU A 120 1.06 -8.23 -14.90
N GLU A 121 1.62 -8.70 -13.78
CA GLU A 121 1.04 -8.48 -12.45
C GLU A 121 0.97 -6.98 -12.10
N LEU A 122 2.02 -6.22 -12.39
CA LEU A 122 2.02 -4.78 -12.14
C LEU A 122 0.99 -4.03 -13.00
N VAL A 123 0.78 -4.45 -14.26
CA VAL A 123 -0.27 -3.91 -15.13
C VAL A 123 -1.66 -4.24 -14.58
N ASP A 124 -1.89 -5.48 -14.15
CA ASP A 124 -3.16 -5.87 -13.51
C ASP A 124 -3.42 -5.04 -12.25
N ARG A 125 -2.40 -4.87 -11.41
CA ARG A 125 -2.48 -4.06 -10.19
C ARG A 125 -2.85 -2.62 -10.49
N ALA A 126 -2.25 -2.01 -11.53
CA ALA A 126 -2.60 -0.66 -11.98
C ALA A 126 -4.04 -0.57 -12.48
N ARG A 127 -4.51 -1.54 -13.26
CA ARG A 127 -5.92 -1.62 -13.69
C ARG A 127 -6.86 -1.70 -12.49
N GLY A 128 -6.54 -2.57 -11.53
CA GLY A 128 -7.31 -2.72 -10.30
C GLY A 128 -7.44 -1.41 -9.51
N ILE A 129 -6.38 -0.59 -9.45
CA ILE A 129 -6.43 0.73 -8.79
C ILE A 129 -7.42 1.66 -9.49
N VAL A 130 -7.37 1.72 -10.83
CA VAL A 130 -8.29 2.58 -11.61
C VAL A 130 -9.73 2.15 -11.39
N GLU A 131 -10.01 0.85 -11.46
CA GLU A 131 -11.35 0.31 -11.19
C GLU A 131 -11.81 0.58 -9.75
N ASP A 132 -10.91 0.45 -8.77
CA ASP A 132 -11.22 0.74 -7.36
C ASP A 132 -11.62 2.22 -7.22
N ILE A 133 -10.93 3.14 -7.90
CA ILE A 133 -11.29 4.57 -7.93
C ILE A 133 -12.66 4.79 -8.59
N GLU A 134 -12.94 4.12 -9.71
CA GLU A 134 -14.23 4.23 -10.39
C GLU A 134 -15.39 3.69 -9.54
N ALA A 135 -15.14 2.65 -8.75
CA ALA A 135 -16.11 2.04 -7.85
C ALA A 135 -16.45 2.93 -6.64
N LEU A 136 -15.59 3.89 -6.27
CA LEU A 136 -15.87 4.87 -5.22
C LEU A 136 -17.01 5.86 -5.58
N LYS A 137 -17.60 5.75 -6.79
CA LYS A 137 -18.78 6.52 -7.21
C LYS A 137 -20.02 6.20 -6.37
N ALA A 138 -20.11 6.83 -5.21
CA ALA A 138 -21.37 7.03 -4.50
C ALA A 138 -21.41 8.21 -3.50
N ASN A 139 -20.29 8.84 -3.09
CA ASN A 139 -20.32 9.84 -2.00
C ASN A 139 -19.25 10.96 -2.14
N PHE A 140 -19.29 11.75 -3.22
CA PHE A 140 -18.61 13.06 -3.26
C PHE A 140 -19.65 14.18 -3.16
#